data_AF-A0A4R2RZ67-F1
#
_entry.id   AF-A0A4R2RZ67-F1
#
_cell.length_a   1.000
_cell.length_b   1.000
_cell.length_c   1.000
_cell.angle_alpha   90.00
_cell.angle_beta   90.00
_cell.angle_gamma   90.00
#
_symmetry.space_group_name_H-M   'P 1'
#
loop_
_entity.id
_entity.type
_entity.pdbx_description
1 polymer ?
#
loop_
_entity_poly.entity_id
_entity_poly.type
_entity_poly.pdbx_seq_one_letter_code
_entity_poly.pdbx_strand_id
1 'polypeptide(L)'
;MYLRFKALDLRDFNGLDYESLHKGTEEGVNLDTFPKYIYAEITALRDPVNRMDRDSSKEGDHAFMTWDLWKKIVDECSQQEDVILEPSWAGESMLHPQFQEFMAYATTKLGERIRLTTNGTLISEQNIELLRSLNWITVNVDSDKGFANAVWLKNERQVDKEHTYLTLAFVSGNEATNKYFNYIIGDPYQEFRGFDFVVYYYELKEGSPYHDPYVGKTILIDSEGSVAPYLHPYQGQKEANLVTTTLSDIWHRLDLTDSPEQIYHFCATRNRYRSQFFHPGNDYSKSVDCAKCGGFLSRNATFCLDCEKQDEIEKLTSQIQGITESKILSGYKIFRISPTEFEAYKVENLEEDDEGPYSYCDWNGDAHEVADYIQGVITSDMDSGQHVCSGCEAPINRNETICMGCYENEEIEKITSQIIKITNSGIVSDAMIKRISSTEFEVYNDQHVCKCSGDVQKVAEYVYFFYPY
;
A
#
# COMPACT_ATOMS: atom_id res chain seq x y z
N MET A 1 -57.21 -21.95 12.95
CA MET A 1 -56.83 -20.57 13.31
C MET A 1 -55.76 -20.15 12.31
N TYR A 2 -56.19 -19.51 11.23
CA TYR A 2 -55.40 -18.99 10.11
C TYR A 2 -55.29 -17.47 10.29
N LEU A 3 -54.19 -16.83 9.87
CA LEU A 3 -54.10 -15.50 9.23
C LEU A 3 -52.61 -15.17 9.04
N ARG A 4 -52.07 -15.34 7.82
CA ARG A 4 -51.81 -14.28 6.81
C ARG A 4 -50.86 -13.18 7.29
N PHE A 5 -49.61 -13.25 6.83
CA PHE A 5 -48.73 -12.09 6.71
C PHE A 5 -49.26 -11.15 5.62
N LYS A 6 -49.31 -9.86 5.94
CA LYS A 6 -49.62 -8.76 5.04
C LYS A 6 -48.31 -7.98 4.86
N ALA A 7 -47.94 -7.76 3.60
CA ALA A 7 -46.82 -6.91 3.21
C ALA A 7 -47.02 -5.48 3.76
N LEU A 8 -45.94 -4.87 4.24
CA LEU A 8 -45.84 -3.44 4.51
C LEU A 8 -44.97 -2.79 3.44
N ASP A 9 -45.49 -1.65 2.98
CA ASP A 9 -45.17 -0.86 1.78
C ASP A 9 -43.90 -0.02 2.01
N LEU A 10 -42.97 -0.03 1.04
CA LEU A 10 -41.70 0.71 1.03
C LEU A 10 -41.93 2.18 0.63
N ARG A 11 -42.53 2.99 1.51
CA ARG A 11 -42.75 4.43 1.25
C ARG A 11 -42.48 5.41 2.39
N ASP A 12 -41.79 4.99 3.46
CA ASP A 12 -41.48 5.85 4.61
C ASP A 12 -39.97 6.01 4.92
N PHE A 13 -39.13 6.21 3.90
CA PHE A 13 -37.74 6.68 4.09
C PHE A 13 -37.50 8.00 3.36
N ASN A 14 -38.12 9.07 3.88
CA ASN A 14 -37.66 10.45 3.66
C ASN A 14 -37.58 11.10 5.04
N GLY A 15 -36.45 10.88 5.72
CA GLY A 15 -36.22 11.39 7.06
C GLY A 15 -35.17 10.59 7.80
N LEU A 16 -33.94 10.55 7.28
CA LEU A 16 -32.79 10.20 8.12
C LEU A 16 -32.18 11.50 8.63
N ASP A 17 -32.35 11.69 9.93
CA ASP A 17 -31.84 12.77 10.75
C ASP A 17 -30.32 12.64 10.91
N TYR A 18 -29.59 13.49 10.19
CA TYR A 18 -28.12 13.56 10.23
C TYR A 18 -27.57 13.94 11.61
N GLU A 19 -28.37 14.46 12.55
CA GLU A 19 -27.91 14.77 13.91
C GLU A 19 -27.68 13.51 14.76
N SER A 20 -28.23 12.36 14.37
CA SER A 20 -28.12 11.13 15.15
C SER A 20 -26.81 10.35 14.97
N LEU A 21 -26.01 10.67 13.94
CA LEU A 21 -24.67 10.09 13.72
C LEU A 21 -23.53 10.84 14.46
N HIS A 22 -23.81 12.01 15.04
CA HIS A 22 -22.79 12.83 15.71
C HIS A 22 -22.69 12.65 17.23
N LYS A 23 -23.50 11.78 17.85
CA LYS A 23 -23.46 11.56 19.30
C LYS A 23 -22.46 10.49 19.77
N GLY A 24 -21.58 10.02 18.89
CA GLY A 24 -20.68 8.90 19.15
C GLY A 24 -19.21 9.25 19.42
N THR A 25 -18.75 10.50 19.27
CA THR A 25 -17.30 10.82 19.28
C THR A 25 -16.96 12.11 20.05
N GLU A 26 -17.57 12.32 21.21
CA GLU A 26 -17.17 13.38 22.16
C GLU A 26 -16.16 12.88 23.22
N GLU A 27 -15.21 12.03 22.85
CA GLU A 27 -13.98 11.93 23.64
C GLU A 27 -13.08 13.10 23.23
N GLY A 28 -13.27 14.24 23.92
CA GLY A 28 -12.41 15.40 23.73
C GLY A 28 -10.94 15.00 23.90
N VAL A 29 -10.10 15.43 22.96
CA VAL A 29 -8.64 15.23 23.06
C VAL A 29 -8.18 15.83 24.38
N ASN A 30 -7.68 14.98 25.28
CA ASN A 30 -7.15 15.44 26.56
C ASN A 30 -5.79 16.12 26.32
N LEU A 31 -5.81 17.45 26.20
CA LEU A 31 -4.62 18.27 25.97
C LEU A 31 -3.73 18.40 27.21
N ASP A 32 -4.11 17.83 28.36
CA ASP A 32 -3.30 17.84 29.57
C ASP A 32 -2.09 16.87 29.49
N THR A 33 -2.00 16.06 28.43
CA THR A 33 -0.89 15.11 28.24
C THR A 33 0.15 15.65 27.25
N PHE A 34 1.44 15.57 27.61
CA PHE A 34 2.59 15.88 26.76
C PHE A 34 2.51 15.13 25.39
N PRO A 35 3.07 15.66 24.29
CA PRO A 35 3.02 14.97 22.99
C PRO A 35 3.66 13.59 23.08
N LYS A 36 3.00 12.60 22.49
CA LYS A 36 3.45 11.21 22.48
C LYS A 36 4.58 10.99 21.47
N TYR A 37 4.56 11.71 20.35
CA TYR A 37 5.56 11.56 19.29
C TYR A 37 6.23 12.89 18.97
N ILE A 38 7.55 12.88 18.91
CA ILE A 38 8.36 14.05 18.59
C ILE A 38 9.28 13.68 17.45
N TYR A 39 9.12 14.37 16.32
CA TYR A 39 10.04 14.26 15.18
C TYR A 39 10.96 15.48 15.20
N ALA A 40 12.26 15.25 15.32
CA ALA A 40 13.28 16.29 15.35
C ALA A 40 14.14 16.19 14.09
N GLU A 41 13.98 17.14 13.18
CA GLU A 41 14.79 17.25 11.98
C GLU A 41 16.20 17.73 12.35
N ILE A 42 17.08 16.79 12.69
CA ILE A 42 18.46 17.14 13.01
C ILE A 42 19.22 17.65 11.78
N THR A 43 18.76 17.31 10.57
CA THR A 43 19.22 17.91 9.31
C THR A 43 18.15 17.85 8.23
N ALA A 44 18.05 18.91 7.42
CA ALA A 44 17.16 18.96 6.26
C ALA A 44 17.78 18.33 4.99
N LEU A 45 19.06 17.93 5.03
CA LEU A 45 19.73 17.33 3.88
C LEU A 45 19.22 15.91 3.63
N ARG A 46 18.85 15.60 2.39
CA ARG A 46 18.30 14.27 1.99
C ARG A 46 19.30 13.32 1.36
N ASP A 47 20.29 13.85 0.65
CA ASP A 47 21.25 13.06 -0.12
C ASP A 47 22.68 13.58 0.12
N PRO A 48 23.69 12.69 0.32
CA PRO A 48 25.10 13.07 0.38
C PRO A 48 25.59 13.90 -0.82
N VAL A 49 25.00 13.79 -2.02
CA VAL A 49 25.39 14.60 -3.20
C VAL A 49 25.12 16.09 -2.98
N ASN A 50 24.09 16.44 -2.19
CA ASN A 50 23.78 17.83 -1.85
C ASN A 50 24.78 18.46 -0.86
N ARG A 51 25.84 17.75 -0.44
CA ARG A 51 26.93 18.33 0.37
C ARG A 51 27.81 19.34 -0.38
N MET A 52 27.77 19.37 -1.71
CA MET A 52 28.78 20.09 -2.52
C MET A 52 28.39 21.50 -2.98
N ASP A 53 27.13 21.91 -2.94
CA ASP A 53 26.76 23.32 -3.22
C ASP A 53 26.89 24.18 -1.96
N ARG A 54 28.12 24.32 -1.46
CA ARG A 54 28.48 25.27 -0.39
C ARG A 54 28.41 26.75 -0.84
N ASP A 55 27.96 27.02 -2.06
CA ASP A 55 27.98 28.36 -2.68
C ASP A 55 26.58 29.01 -2.85
N SER A 56 25.48 28.33 -2.48
CA SER A 56 24.18 29.00 -2.24
C SER A 56 24.16 29.59 -0.82
N SER A 57 24.82 30.74 -0.70
CA SER A 57 25.05 31.58 0.48
C SER A 57 23.81 32.10 1.24
N LYS A 58 22.77 31.27 1.46
CA LYS A 58 21.65 31.54 2.39
C LYS A 58 21.21 30.35 3.26
N GLU A 59 21.64 29.12 2.98
CA GLU A 59 21.17 27.91 3.71
C GLU A 59 22.27 27.23 4.55
N GLY A 60 23.47 27.82 4.61
CA GLY A 60 24.68 27.17 5.12
C GLY A 60 24.78 26.94 6.64
N ASP A 61 24.04 27.67 7.47
CA ASP A 61 24.06 27.51 8.95
C ASP A 61 22.78 26.88 9.51
N HIS A 62 21.76 26.69 8.67
CA HIS A 62 20.42 26.23 9.09
C HIS A 62 20.17 24.76 8.73
N ALA A 63 21.11 24.10 8.05
CA ALA A 63 20.96 22.72 7.60
C ALA A 63 21.17 21.67 8.71
N PHE A 64 21.74 22.05 9.86
CA PHE A 64 22.13 21.13 10.93
C PHE A 64 21.70 21.67 12.30
N MET A 65 21.03 20.84 13.08
CA MET A 65 20.63 21.15 14.43
C MET A 65 21.86 21.32 15.34
N THR A 66 21.85 22.35 16.17
CA THR A 66 22.94 22.56 17.14
C THR A 66 22.89 21.53 18.26
N TRP A 67 24.06 21.21 18.83
CA TRP A 67 24.15 20.30 19.98
C TRP A 67 23.31 20.75 21.18
N ASP A 68 23.31 22.05 21.50
CA ASP A 68 22.57 22.58 22.65
C ASP A 68 21.06 22.44 22.47
N LEU A 69 20.56 22.63 21.24
CA LEU A 69 19.15 22.42 20.92
C LEU A 69 18.78 20.93 21.00
N TRP A 70 19.58 20.04 20.39
CA TRP A 70 19.35 18.60 20.48
C TRP A 70 19.33 18.12 21.93
N LYS A 71 20.32 18.54 22.71
CA LYS A 71 20.42 18.21 24.13
C LYS A 71 19.18 18.66 24.90
N LYS A 72 18.70 19.88 24.64
CA LYS A 72 17.48 20.41 25.26
C LYS A 72 16.25 19.55 24.92
N ILE A 73 16.08 19.17 23.66
CA ILE A 73 14.98 18.28 23.22
C ILE A 73 15.04 16.95 23.98
N VAL A 74 16.20 16.29 23.98
CA VAL A 74 16.39 15.00 24.65
C VAL A 74 16.18 15.11 26.16
N ASP A 75 16.73 16.14 26.81
CA ASP A 75 16.60 16.34 28.25
C ASP A 75 15.12 16.56 28.64
N GLU A 76 14.35 17.33 27.87
CA GLU A 76 12.91 17.52 28.10
C GLU A 76 12.09 16.24 27.84
N CYS A 77 12.39 15.51 26.76
CA CYS A 77 11.76 14.20 26.49
C CYS A 77 12.05 13.19 27.60
N SER A 78 13.25 13.24 28.19
CA SER A 78 13.65 12.30 29.24
C SER A 78 12.85 12.46 30.55
N GLN A 79 12.17 13.60 30.74
CA GLN A 79 11.29 13.84 31.89
C GLN A 79 9.89 13.25 31.72
N GLN A 80 9.59 12.66 30.55
CA GLN A 80 8.28 12.12 30.21
C GLN A 80 8.41 10.61 29.99
N GLU A 81 7.45 9.83 30.49
CA GLU A 81 7.51 8.36 30.43
C GLU A 81 7.10 7.84 29.05
N ASP A 82 6.06 8.41 28.44
CA ASP A 82 5.42 7.86 27.22
C ASP A 82 5.76 8.60 25.92
N VAL A 83 6.86 9.35 25.89
CA VAL A 83 7.29 10.07 24.68
C VAL A 83 8.24 9.23 23.83
N ILE A 84 7.99 9.20 22.53
CA ILE A 84 8.88 8.67 21.50
C ILE A 84 9.54 9.84 20.77
N LEU A 85 10.87 9.82 20.70
CA LEU A 85 11.66 10.76 19.92
C LEU A 85 12.17 10.06 18.66
N GLU A 86 12.07 10.75 17.52
CA GLU A 86 12.60 10.29 16.25
C GLU A 86 13.41 11.43 15.61
N PRO A 87 14.72 11.26 15.31
CA PRO A 87 15.59 12.30 14.79
C PRO A 87 15.43 12.48 13.27
N SER A 88 14.25 12.24 12.72
CA SER A 88 13.95 12.26 11.28
C SER A 88 12.69 13.06 11.01
N TRP A 89 12.65 13.74 9.87
CA TRP A 89 11.42 14.27 9.29
C TRP A 89 11.54 14.25 7.78
N ALA A 90 12.07 15.33 7.18
CA ALA A 90 12.21 15.42 5.73
C ALA A 90 13.63 15.13 5.23
N GLY A 91 14.67 15.25 6.07
CA GLY A 91 16.06 14.91 5.75
C GLY A 91 16.50 13.50 6.17
N GLU A 92 17.76 13.18 5.89
CA GLU A 92 18.47 11.95 6.25
C GLU A 92 19.38 12.20 7.45
N SER A 93 18.95 11.75 8.62
CA SER A 93 19.59 11.97 9.93
C SER A 93 21.06 11.56 9.93
N MET A 94 21.42 10.49 9.22
CA MET A 94 22.80 9.97 9.18
C MET A 94 23.77 10.91 8.44
N LEU A 95 23.29 11.98 7.77
CA LEU A 95 24.14 13.02 7.18
C LEU A 95 24.66 14.05 8.19
N HIS A 96 24.06 14.13 9.38
CA HIS A 96 24.48 15.07 10.41
C HIS A 96 25.94 14.81 10.84
N PRO A 97 26.83 15.81 10.87
CA PRO A 97 28.25 15.60 11.17
C PRO A 97 28.50 15.05 12.57
N GLN A 98 27.58 15.30 13.50
CA GLN A 98 27.61 14.78 14.88
C GLN A 98 26.56 13.67 15.11
N PHE A 99 26.07 12.99 14.07
CA PHE A 99 25.01 11.97 14.19
C PHE A 99 25.29 10.94 15.30
N GLN A 100 26.52 10.41 15.37
CA GLN A 100 26.86 9.41 16.39
C GLN A 100 26.79 9.97 17.82
N GLU A 101 27.24 11.21 18.02
CA GLU A 101 27.21 11.89 19.33
C GLU A 101 25.76 12.18 19.75
N PHE A 102 24.94 12.63 18.80
CA PHE A 102 23.52 12.92 19.00
C PHE A 102 22.76 11.67 19.45
N MET A 103 22.92 10.58 18.69
CA MET A 103 22.23 9.32 18.99
C MET A 103 22.74 8.68 20.28
N ALA A 104 24.06 8.66 20.54
CA ALA A 104 24.60 8.11 21.78
C ALA A 104 24.04 8.83 23.02
N TYR A 105 23.88 10.15 22.94
CA TYR A 105 23.27 10.94 24.00
C TYR A 105 21.79 10.60 24.21
N ALA A 106 21.02 10.55 23.12
CA ALA A 106 19.60 10.21 23.18
C ALA A 106 19.35 8.79 23.69
N THR A 107 20.07 7.78 23.18
CA THR A 107 19.95 6.39 23.64
C THR A 107 20.26 6.26 25.13
N THR A 108 21.27 6.98 25.65
CA THR A 108 21.61 6.96 27.09
C THR A 108 20.48 7.52 27.97
N LYS A 109 19.67 8.45 27.45
CA LYS A 109 18.62 9.16 28.20
C LYS A 109 17.22 8.56 28.00
N LEU A 110 16.94 8.04 26.81
CA LEU A 110 15.62 7.61 26.38
C LEU A 110 15.50 6.09 26.25
N GLY A 111 16.61 5.36 26.10
CA GLY A 111 16.61 3.92 25.93
C GLY A 111 15.83 3.50 24.67
N GLU A 112 14.79 2.70 24.84
CA GLU A 112 13.95 2.21 23.74
C GLU A 112 13.03 3.28 23.10
N ARG A 113 12.92 4.44 23.74
CA ARG A 113 12.05 5.54 23.28
C ARG A 113 12.66 6.40 22.17
N ILE A 114 13.92 6.16 21.80
CA ILE A 114 14.51 6.75 20.58
C ILE A 114 14.34 5.76 19.43
N ARG A 115 13.73 6.23 18.34
CA ARG A 115 13.60 5.48 17.08
C ARG A 115 14.43 6.14 16.00
N LEU A 116 14.84 5.40 14.98
CA LEU A 116 15.54 5.95 13.82
C LEU A 116 14.80 5.58 12.54
N THR A 117 14.45 6.57 11.73
CA THR A 117 14.06 6.35 10.33
C THR A 117 15.17 6.85 9.41
N THR A 118 15.54 6.05 8.41
CA THR A 118 16.63 6.34 7.46
C THR A 118 16.30 5.78 6.07
N ASN A 119 16.86 6.34 5.00
CA ASN A 119 16.83 5.74 3.66
C ASN A 119 17.82 4.56 3.50
N GLY A 120 18.61 4.27 4.54
CA GLY A 120 19.52 3.13 4.61
C GLY A 120 20.81 3.26 3.79
N THR A 121 20.96 4.30 2.97
CA THR A 121 22.11 4.43 2.05
C THR A 121 23.45 4.66 2.76
N LEU A 122 23.42 5.09 4.02
CA LEU A 122 24.58 5.37 4.86
C LEU A 122 24.83 4.31 5.95
N ILE A 123 23.98 3.29 6.06
CA ILE A 123 24.25 2.12 6.89
C ILE A 123 25.56 1.47 6.44
N SER A 124 26.49 1.27 7.37
CA SER A 124 27.80 0.69 7.10
C SER A 124 28.48 0.19 8.37
N GLU A 125 29.63 -0.47 8.22
CA GLU A 125 30.46 -0.89 9.35
C GLU A 125 30.86 0.28 10.27
N GLN A 126 30.97 1.51 9.75
CA GLN A 126 31.36 2.67 10.55
C GLN A 126 30.33 3.08 11.60
N ASN A 127 29.05 2.72 11.42
CA ASN A 127 27.97 3.08 12.34
C ASN A 127 27.26 1.86 12.94
N ILE A 128 27.74 0.64 12.65
CA ILE A 128 27.05 -0.59 13.06
C ILE A 128 26.88 -0.72 14.58
N GLU A 129 27.88 -0.34 15.37
CA GLU A 129 27.79 -0.44 16.83
C GLU A 129 26.72 0.49 17.40
N LEU A 130 26.56 1.68 16.82
CA LEU A 130 25.47 2.59 17.17
C LEU A 130 24.12 2.01 16.76
N LEU A 131 23.99 1.52 15.52
CA LEU A 131 22.74 0.95 15.03
C LEU A 131 22.32 -0.27 15.85
N ARG A 132 23.27 -1.12 16.28
CA ARG A 132 23.04 -2.25 17.19
C ARG A 132 22.61 -1.85 18.60
N SER A 133 22.80 -0.59 18.99
CA SER A 133 22.37 -0.07 20.29
C SER A 133 20.96 0.53 20.28
N LEU A 134 20.34 0.67 19.11
CA LEU A 134 18.97 1.16 18.97
C LEU A 134 17.99 0.00 19.10
N ASN A 135 16.79 0.28 19.62
CA ASN A 135 15.71 -0.68 19.73
C ASN A 135 14.80 -0.66 18.51
N TRP A 136 14.75 0.44 17.74
CA TRP A 136 13.88 0.54 16.57
C TRP A 136 14.58 1.27 15.43
N ILE A 137 14.64 0.61 14.28
CA ILE A 137 15.15 1.19 13.04
C ILE A 137 14.13 0.92 11.94
N THR A 138 13.66 1.98 11.31
CA THR A 138 12.87 1.93 10.08
C THR A 138 13.76 2.33 8.91
N VAL A 139 13.82 1.47 7.89
CA VAL A 139 14.53 1.78 6.64
C VAL A 139 13.51 2.01 5.53
N ASN A 140 13.43 3.26 5.06
CA ASN A 140 12.65 3.65 3.89
C ASN A 140 13.37 3.16 2.63
N VAL A 141 12.76 2.22 1.92
CA VAL A 141 13.36 1.54 0.77
C VAL A 141 13.08 2.32 -0.51
N ASP A 142 13.93 3.32 -0.73
CA ASP A 142 13.86 4.18 -1.91
C ASP A 142 14.96 3.91 -2.95
N SER A 143 15.90 3.00 -2.67
CA SER A 143 16.99 2.66 -3.58
C SER A 143 17.52 1.24 -3.37
N ASP A 144 18.13 0.67 -4.42
CA ASP A 144 18.83 -0.62 -4.37
C ASP A 144 19.90 -0.67 -3.28
N LYS A 145 20.64 0.44 -3.09
CA LYS A 145 21.68 0.54 -2.07
C LYS A 145 21.08 0.53 -0.66
N GLY A 146 20.03 1.31 -0.43
CA GLY A 146 19.32 1.35 0.85
C GLY A 146 18.78 -0.03 1.23
N PHE A 147 18.17 -0.73 0.27
CA PHE A 147 17.69 -2.09 0.47
C PHE A 147 18.83 -3.08 0.80
N ALA A 148 19.90 -3.10 -0.01
CA ALA A 148 21.02 -4.00 0.20
C ALA A 148 21.67 -3.79 1.57
N ASN A 149 21.80 -2.54 1.99
CA ASN A 149 22.32 -2.18 3.30
C ASN A 149 21.38 -2.59 4.45
N ALA A 150 20.07 -2.50 4.28
CA ALA A 150 19.11 -2.99 5.27
C ALA A 150 19.22 -4.51 5.46
N VAL A 151 19.36 -5.26 4.35
CA VAL A 151 19.61 -6.71 4.39
C VAL A 151 20.95 -7.02 5.07
N TRP A 152 22.00 -6.24 4.80
CA TRP A 152 23.28 -6.39 5.48
C TRP A 152 23.16 -6.14 6.99
N LEU A 153 22.55 -5.02 7.40
CA LEU A 153 22.31 -4.70 8.81
C LEU A 153 21.54 -5.81 9.52
N LYS A 154 20.52 -6.35 8.86
CA LYS A 154 19.74 -7.49 9.35
C LYS A 154 20.61 -8.70 9.65
N ASN A 155 21.57 -9.03 8.78
CA ASN A 155 22.48 -10.17 8.96
C ASN A 155 23.58 -9.91 9.99
N GLU A 156 23.93 -8.64 10.22
CA GLU A 156 24.91 -8.22 11.24
C GLU A 156 24.32 -8.19 12.65
N ARG A 157 23.02 -8.39 12.84
CA ARG A 157 22.42 -8.41 14.16
C ARG A 157 22.85 -9.66 14.91
N GLN A 158 23.32 -9.46 16.14
CA GLN A 158 23.64 -10.56 17.03
C GLN A 158 22.33 -11.07 17.65
N VAL A 159 22.08 -12.37 17.55
CA VAL A 159 20.84 -13.05 17.98
C VAL A 159 20.61 -12.97 19.50
N ASP A 160 21.64 -12.60 20.26
CA ASP A 160 21.69 -12.63 21.72
C ASP A 160 21.46 -11.26 22.41
N LYS A 161 21.33 -10.16 21.66
CA LYS A 161 20.91 -8.87 22.22
C LYS A 161 19.38 -8.71 22.08
N GLU A 162 18.75 -8.28 23.18
CA GLU A 162 17.34 -7.92 23.22
C GLU A 162 17.00 -6.95 22.07
N HIS A 163 15.86 -7.23 21.45
CA HIS A 163 15.65 -7.10 20.00
C HIS A 163 15.66 -5.65 19.51
N THR A 164 16.57 -5.32 18.58
CA THR A 164 16.31 -4.19 17.68
C THR A 164 15.19 -4.61 16.73
N TYR A 165 14.10 -3.86 16.65
CA TYR A 165 13.11 -4.00 15.59
C TYR A 165 13.65 -3.36 14.30
N LEU A 166 13.70 -4.12 13.20
CA LEU A 166 13.93 -3.61 11.85
C LEU A 166 12.62 -3.58 11.09
N THR A 167 12.22 -2.37 10.74
CA THR A 167 11.08 -2.14 9.85
C THR A 167 11.61 -1.79 8.47
N LEU A 168 11.05 -2.39 7.42
CA LEU A 168 11.17 -1.88 6.07
C LEU A 168 9.93 -1.08 5.73
N ALA A 169 10.11 0.16 5.32
CA ALA A 169 9.04 1.02 4.89
C ALA A 169 9.13 1.28 3.38
N PHE A 170 7.99 1.25 2.72
CA PHE A 170 7.84 1.36 1.29
C PHE A 170 6.88 2.50 0.98
N VAL A 171 7.11 3.24 -0.10
CA VAL A 171 6.22 4.32 -0.54
C VAL A 171 5.69 4.01 -1.93
N SER A 172 4.37 4.08 -2.10
CA SER A 172 3.72 3.83 -3.38
C SER A 172 4.29 4.71 -4.48
N GLY A 173 4.48 4.13 -5.67
CA GLY A 173 5.00 4.85 -6.83
C GLY A 173 6.53 4.89 -6.95
N ASN A 174 7.28 4.46 -5.93
CA ASN A 174 8.74 4.32 -6.05
C ASN A 174 9.12 3.01 -6.79
N GLU A 175 10.01 3.09 -7.78
CA GLU A 175 10.47 1.93 -8.56
C GLU A 175 11.15 0.87 -7.69
N ALA A 176 12.01 1.29 -6.75
CA ALA A 176 12.66 0.40 -5.80
C ALA A 176 11.62 -0.28 -4.89
N THR A 177 10.57 0.44 -4.52
CA THR A 177 9.46 -0.13 -3.75
C THR A 177 8.78 -1.27 -4.52
N ASN A 178 8.37 -1.06 -5.78
CA ASN A 178 7.72 -2.10 -6.57
C ASN A 178 8.59 -3.35 -6.76
N LYS A 179 9.91 -3.14 -6.89
CA LYS A 179 10.91 -4.21 -7.03
C LYS A 179 11.05 -5.04 -5.76
N TYR A 180 11.19 -4.39 -4.60
CA TYR A 180 11.56 -5.06 -3.36
C TYR A 180 10.38 -5.47 -2.48
N PHE A 181 9.26 -4.75 -2.54
CA PHE A 181 8.05 -5.11 -1.81
C PHE A 181 7.51 -6.47 -2.25
N ASN A 182 7.35 -6.67 -3.57
CA ASN A 182 6.94 -7.96 -4.13
C ASN A 182 7.94 -9.07 -3.86
N TYR A 183 9.24 -8.75 -3.82
CA TYR A 183 10.29 -9.70 -3.46
C TYR A 183 10.19 -10.16 -1.99
N ILE A 184 9.73 -9.29 -1.09
CA ILE A 184 9.57 -9.62 0.32
C ILE A 184 8.25 -10.36 0.59
N ILE A 185 7.14 -9.90 0.00
CA ILE A 185 5.80 -10.46 0.25
C ILE A 185 5.54 -11.71 -0.60
N GLY A 186 6.12 -11.80 -1.79
CA GLY A 186 5.91 -12.90 -2.73
C GLY A 186 6.59 -14.22 -2.35
N ASP A 187 7.21 -14.32 -1.16
CA ASP A 187 7.84 -15.54 -0.68
C ASP A 187 6.85 -16.40 0.14
N PRO A 188 6.28 -17.48 -0.42
CA PRO A 188 5.28 -18.29 0.26
C PRO A 188 5.85 -19.14 1.41
N TYR A 189 7.17 -19.09 1.68
CA TYR A 189 7.84 -19.96 2.66
C TYR A 189 8.23 -19.29 3.99
N GLN A 190 7.63 -18.14 4.32
CA GLN A 190 7.58 -17.50 5.66
C GLN A 190 8.87 -16.84 6.20
N GLU A 191 8.62 -15.89 7.11
CA GLU A 191 9.47 -14.84 7.68
C GLU A 191 9.75 -13.73 6.66
N PHE A 192 9.60 -12.45 7.05
CA PHE A 192 9.92 -11.29 6.21
C PHE A 192 11.44 -11.20 5.96
N ARG A 193 12.07 -12.30 5.54
CA ARG A 193 13.50 -12.55 5.44
C ARG A 193 14.28 -12.10 6.68
N GLY A 194 13.63 -12.19 7.84
CA GLY A 194 14.10 -11.78 9.17
C GLY A 194 14.11 -10.26 9.42
N PHE A 195 13.26 -9.50 8.73
CA PHE A 195 12.77 -8.20 9.18
C PHE A 195 11.60 -8.41 10.15
N ASP A 196 11.44 -7.49 11.11
CA ASP A 196 10.39 -7.59 12.13
C ASP A 196 9.06 -7.04 11.60
N PHE A 197 9.12 -5.98 10.79
CA PHE A 197 7.94 -5.33 10.21
C PHE A 197 8.18 -4.91 8.76
N VAL A 198 7.10 -4.87 7.98
CA VAL A 198 7.06 -4.30 6.64
C VAL A 198 5.87 -3.36 6.56
N VAL A 199 6.13 -2.08 6.28
CA VAL A 199 5.14 -1.00 6.18
C VAL A 199 5.07 -0.53 4.73
N TYR A 200 3.88 -0.29 4.21
CA TYR A 200 3.65 0.20 2.85
C TYR A 200 2.77 1.44 2.89
N TYR A 201 3.40 2.61 2.76
CA TYR A 201 2.71 3.89 2.64
C TYR A 201 2.13 4.04 1.24
N TYR A 202 0.82 4.25 1.14
CA TYR A 202 0.19 4.58 -0.13
C TYR A 202 -0.30 6.02 -0.16
N GLU A 203 -0.27 6.63 -1.35
CA GLU A 203 -0.90 7.92 -1.55
C GLU A 203 -2.42 7.79 -1.46
N LEU A 204 -3.01 8.40 -0.43
CA LEU A 204 -4.45 8.51 -0.30
C LEU A 204 -5.03 9.26 -1.50
N LYS A 205 -6.11 8.73 -2.08
CA LYS A 205 -6.85 9.45 -3.11
C LYS A 205 -7.37 10.76 -2.53
N GLU A 206 -7.25 11.84 -3.29
CA GLU A 206 -7.77 13.14 -2.91
C GLU A 206 -9.23 13.07 -2.47
N GLY A 207 -9.53 13.67 -1.32
CA GLY A 207 -10.88 13.66 -0.74
C GLY A 207 -11.26 12.39 0.03
N SER A 208 -10.34 11.42 0.17
CA SER A 208 -10.58 10.27 1.05
C SER A 208 -10.64 10.75 2.50
N PRO A 209 -11.68 10.39 3.28
CA PRO A 209 -11.69 10.64 4.71
C PRO A 209 -10.60 9.78 5.34
N TYR A 210 -9.53 10.41 5.79
CA TYR A 210 -8.46 9.75 6.53
C TYR A 210 -8.40 10.37 7.91
N HIS A 211 -8.48 9.53 8.94
CA HIS A 211 -8.24 9.95 10.32
C HIS A 211 -6.81 9.58 10.67
N ASP A 212 -5.94 10.56 10.82
CA ASP A 212 -4.57 10.28 11.24
C ASP A 212 -4.49 10.17 12.77
N PRO A 213 -4.11 9.00 13.33
CA PRO A 213 -4.09 8.77 14.77
C PRO A 213 -3.01 9.56 15.52
N TYR A 214 -2.07 10.18 14.79
CA TYR A 214 -0.99 11.03 15.27
C TYR A 214 -1.39 12.50 15.38
N VAL A 215 -2.51 12.91 14.78
CA VAL A 215 -3.05 14.27 14.94
C VAL A 215 -3.39 14.50 16.41
N GLY A 216 -2.92 15.62 16.95
CA GLY A 216 -3.09 15.95 18.37
C GLY A 216 -2.18 15.15 19.33
N LYS A 217 -1.24 14.34 18.82
CA LYS A 217 -0.24 13.61 19.62
C LYS A 217 1.20 13.87 19.18
N THR A 218 1.39 14.55 18.05
CA THR A 218 2.68 14.67 17.38
C THR A 218 3.11 16.12 17.19
N ILE A 219 4.39 16.38 17.44
CA ILE A 219 5.05 17.63 17.07
C ILE A 219 6.26 17.39 16.18
N LEU A 220 6.49 18.35 15.29
CA LEU A 220 7.68 18.43 14.47
C LEU A 220 8.58 19.56 14.98
N ILE A 221 9.89 19.34 14.96
CA ILE A 221 10.90 20.32 15.34
C ILE A 221 11.91 20.42 14.19
N ASP A 222 12.14 21.61 13.65
CA ASP A 222 13.16 21.80 12.61
C ASP A 222 14.57 21.91 13.21
N SER A 223 15.58 21.99 12.35
CA SER A 223 16.98 22.17 12.74
C SER A 223 17.25 23.49 13.48
N GLU A 224 16.35 24.48 13.39
CA GLU A 224 16.43 25.78 14.08
C GLU A 224 15.64 25.79 15.41
N GLY A 225 14.90 24.72 15.70
CA GLY A 225 14.07 24.58 16.90
C GLY A 225 12.67 25.17 16.76
N SER A 226 12.24 25.56 15.56
CA SER A 226 10.84 25.92 15.30
C SER A 226 9.98 24.68 15.46
N VAL A 227 8.79 24.84 16.04
CA VAL A 227 7.87 23.73 16.30
C VAL A 227 6.61 23.86 15.47
N ALA A 228 6.15 22.77 14.88
CA ALA A 228 4.87 22.68 14.20
C ALA A 228 4.01 21.54 14.78
N PRO A 229 2.69 21.74 14.97
CA PRO A 229 1.77 20.67 15.30
C PRO A 229 1.56 19.79 14.07
N TYR A 230 1.91 18.50 14.19
CA TYR A 230 1.66 17.48 13.18
C TYR A 230 2.28 17.77 11.76
N LEU A 231 2.23 16.82 10.83
CA LEU A 231 3.01 16.73 9.58
C LEU A 231 2.83 17.85 8.52
N HIS A 232 2.32 19.02 8.91
CA HIS A 232 2.20 20.16 8.01
C HIS A 232 3.47 21.03 8.03
N PRO A 233 4.04 21.37 6.85
CA PRO A 233 5.22 22.22 6.76
C PRO A 233 4.95 23.60 7.39
N TYR A 234 5.99 24.18 8.02
CA TYR A 234 6.08 25.44 8.80
C TYR A 234 5.51 26.72 8.16
N GLN A 235 4.31 26.67 7.60
CA GLN A 235 3.68 27.81 6.95
C GLN A 235 2.97 28.65 8.00
N GLY A 236 3.72 29.56 8.59
CA GLY A 236 3.18 30.70 9.34
C GLY A 236 3.32 30.62 10.86
N GLN A 237 3.65 29.47 11.43
CA GLN A 237 3.82 29.32 12.89
C GLN A 237 5.30 29.40 13.33
N LYS A 238 6.03 30.43 12.90
CA LYS A 238 7.38 30.73 13.46
C LYS A 238 7.33 31.26 14.90
N GLU A 239 6.16 31.32 15.53
CA GLU A 239 6.00 31.95 16.85
C GLU A 239 6.46 31.06 18.01
N ALA A 240 6.59 29.74 17.81
CA ALA A 240 7.06 28.80 18.81
C ALA A 240 8.45 28.26 18.45
N ASN A 241 9.48 28.64 19.23
CA ASN A 241 10.85 28.18 19.01
C ASN A 241 11.55 27.78 20.32
N LEU A 242 12.08 26.56 20.34
CA LEU A 242 12.69 25.92 21.50
C LEU A 242 13.96 26.60 22.00
N VAL A 243 14.59 27.50 21.25
CA VAL A 243 15.70 28.31 21.78
C VAL A 243 15.23 29.20 22.94
N THR A 244 13.95 29.58 22.97
CA THR A 244 13.42 30.57 23.92
C THR A 244 12.34 30.03 24.87
N THR A 245 11.88 28.79 24.68
CA THR A 245 10.80 28.20 25.48
C THR A 245 10.99 26.69 25.66
N THR A 246 10.05 26.00 26.29
CA THR A 246 10.07 24.55 26.51
C THR A 246 9.07 23.85 25.59
N LEU A 247 9.28 22.57 25.29
CA LEU A 247 8.32 21.73 24.56
C LEU A 247 6.96 21.73 25.26
N SER A 248 6.97 21.66 26.59
CA SER A 248 5.74 21.71 27.39
C SER A 248 5.01 23.05 27.20
N ASP A 249 5.71 24.18 27.30
CA ASP A 249 5.10 25.50 27.10
C ASP A 249 4.51 25.66 25.69
N ILE A 250 5.21 25.14 24.68
CA ILE A 250 4.72 25.16 23.30
C ILE A 250 3.46 24.30 23.20
N TRP A 251 3.51 23.07 23.68
CA TRP A 251 2.40 22.13 23.60
C TRP A 251 1.12 22.67 24.24
N HIS A 252 1.21 23.26 25.43
CA HIS A 252 0.05 23.84 26.12
C HIS A 252 -0.48 25.12 25.45
N ARG A 253 0.28 25.75 24.54
CA ARG A 253 -0.16 26.90 23.74
C ARG A 253 -0.71 26.52 22.38
N LEU A 254 -0.43 25.30 21.91
CA LEU A 254 -1.00 24.81 20.67
C LEU A 254 -2.49 24.62 20.91
N ASP A 255 -3.29 25.50 20.31
CA ASP A 255 -4.73 25.36 20.30
C ASP A 255 -5.11 24.23 19.33
N LEU A 256 -5.04 23.01 19.85
CA LEU A 256 -5.45 21.80 19.14
C LEU A 256 -6.99 21.65 19.16
N THR A 257 -7.73 22.65 19.67
CA THR A 257 -9.20 22.67 19.65
C THR A 257 -9.79 23.20 18.35
N ASP A 258 -8.97 23.81 17.48
CA ASP A 258 -9.34 23.97 16.08
C ASP A 258 -9.64 22.57 15.53
N SER A 259 -10.91 22.34 15.19
CA SER A 259 -11.45 20.98 15.04
C SER A 259 -10.55 20.14 14.13
N PRO A 260 -10.44 18.82 14.37
CA PRO A 260 -9.73 17.93 13.44
C PRO A 260 -10.12 18.22 11.99
N GLU A 261 -11.38 18.60 11.75
CA GLU A 261 -11.91 19.03 10.45
C GLU A 261 -11.18 20.24 9.85
N GLN A 262 -10.71 21.24 10.61
CA GLN A 262 -9.90 22.34 10.08
C GLN A 262 -8.50 21.88 9.64
N ILE A 263 -7.86 21.00 10.42
CA ILE A 263 -6.60 20.34 10.04
C ILE A 263 -6.82 19.51 8.76
N TYR A 264 -7.93 18.77 8.68
CA TYR A 264 -8.32 18.02 7.48
C TYR A 264 -8.72 18.93 6.29
N HIS A 265 -9.31 20.11 6.53
CA HIS A 265 -9.75 21.01 5.47
C HIS A 265 -8.58 21.72 4.76
N PHE A 266 -7.47 21.92 5.45
CA PHE A 266 -6.22 22.38 4.83
C PHE A 266 -5.57 21.33 3.91
N CYS A 267 -5.80 20.03 4.15
CA CYS A 267 -5.47 18.96 3.20
C CYS A 267 -6.35 19.03 1.95
N ALA A 268 -7.67 19.24 2.10
CA ALA A 268 -8.61 19.26 0.98
C ALA A 268 -8.49 20.50 0.06
N THR A 269 -7.99 21.63 0.55
CA THR A 269 -8.00 22.91 -0.21
C THR A 269 -6.79 23.12 -1.13
N ARG A 270 -5.83 22.18 -1.18
CA ARG A 270 -4.61 22.33 -1.99
C ARG A 270 -4.58 21.66 -3.36
N ASN A 271 -5.57 20.84 -3.70
CA ASN A 271 -5.67 20.29 -5.04
C ASN A 271 -6.81 20.96 -5.81
N ARG A 272 -6.45 21.88 -6.72
CA ARG A 272 -7.36 22.44 -7.72
C ARG A 272 -7.09 21.74 -9.06
N TYR A 273 -8.02 20.92 -9.57
CA TYR A 273 -8.43 20.89 -10.98
C TYR A 273 -9.83 20.24 -11.13
N ARG A 274 -10.68 20.85 -11.97
CA ARG A 274 -12.14 20.60 -12.13
C ARG A 274 -12.47 19.34 -12.95
N SER A 275 -13.63 18.71 -12.70
CA SER A 275 -14.78 18.65 -13.66
C SER A 275 -16.02 17.89 -13.11
N GLN A 276 -17.22 18.41 -13.43
CA GLN A 276 -18.55 17.79 -13.27
C GLN A 276 -18.95 17.11 -14.59
N PHE A 277 -19.80 16.06 -14.62
CA PHE A 277 -20.87 15.87 -15.63
C PHE A 277 -21.86 14.71 -15.32
N PHE A 278 -23.07 14.87 -15.87
CA PHE A 278 -24.34 14.10 -15.76
C PHE A 278 -24.41 12.81 -16.63
N HIS A 279 -25.40 11.93 -16.35
CA HIS A 279 -25.73 10.69 -17.10
C HIS A 279 -27.23 10.56 -17.48
N PRO A 280 -27.56 9.87 -18.60
CA PRO A 280 -28.79 9.08 -18.80
C PRO A 280 -28.41 7.58 -19.06
N GLY A 281 -29.15 6.49 -18.79
CA GLY A 281 -30.55 6.17 -18.51
C GLY A 281 -30.91 4.91 -19.34
N ASN A 282 -31.29 3.77 -18.72
CA ASN A 282 -31.70 2.53 -19.43
C ASN A 282 -33.10 2.02 -19.00
N ASP A 283 -33.87 1.48 -19.95
CA ASP A 283 -35.28 1.04 -19.84
C ASP A 283 -35.40 -0.50 -19.80
N TYR A 284 -35.98 -1.03 -18.72
CA TYR A 284 -36.09 -2.46 -18.40
C TYR A 284 -37.39 -3.15 -18.90
N SER A 285 -38.21 -2.49 -19.70
CA SER A 285 -39.56 -2.98 -20.07
C SER A 285 -39.63 -4.20 -21.03
N LYS A 286 -38.52 -4.89 -21.35
CA LYS A 286 -38.47 -5.95 -22.38
C LYS A 286 -37.58 -7.17 -22.05
N SER A 287 -37.82 -7.85 -20.92
CA SER A 287 -37.11 -9.10 -20.54
C SER A 287 -37.85 -10.40 -20.92
N VAL A 288 -37.13 -11.54 -20.94
CA VAL A 288 -37.58 -12.94 -21.15
C VAL A 288 -36.97 -13.85 -20.07
N ASP A 289 -37.60 -14.97 -19.72
CA ASP A 289 -37.10 -15.86 -18.65
C ASP A 289 -35.95 -16.78 -19.12
N CYS A 290 -34.94 -16.97 -18.27
CA CYS A 290 -33.80 -17.86 -18.49
C CYS A 290 -34.22 -19.32 -18.36
N ALA A 291 -33.90 -20.14 -19.36
CA ALA A 291 -34.26 -21.56 -19.36
C ALA A 291 -33.51 -22.43 -18.33
N LYS A 292 -32.35 -21.98 -17.82
CA LYS A 292 -31.51 -22.74 -16.86
C LYS A 292 -31.89 -22.44 -15.41
N CYS A 293 -32.18 -21.18 -15.05
CA CYS A 293 -32.49 -20.78 -13.66
C CYS A 293 -33.87 -20.12 -13.45
N GLY A 294 -34.58 -19.74 -14.52
CA GLY A 294 -35.86 -19.02 -14.44
C GLY A 294 -35.75 -17.50 -14.18
N GLY A 295 -34.55 -16.92 -14.15
CA GLY A 295 -34.32 -15.47 -13.95
C GLY A 295 -34.57 -14.61 -15.20
N PHE A 296 -34.64 -13.27 -15.07
CA PHE A 296 -34.98 -12.36 -16.18
C PHE A 296 -33.77 -11.99 -17.05
N LEU A 297 -33.83 -12.28 -18.35
CA LEU A 297 -32.86 -11.90 -19.38
C LEU A 297 -33.36 -10.70 -20.19
N SER A 298 -32.49 -9.73 -20.49
CA SER A 298 -32.77 -8.78 -21.57
C SER A 298 -32.85 -9.53 -22.90
N ARG A 299 -33.72 -9.10 -23.84
CA ARG A 299 -33.97 -9.78 -25.12
C ARG A 299 -32.72 -10.06 -25.99
N ASN A 300 -31.61 -9.39 -25.72
CA ASN A 300 -30.34 -9.53 -26.45
C ASN A 300 -29.21 -10.11 -25.60
N ALA A 301 -29.48 -10.60 -24.38
CA ALA A 301 -28.45 -11.18 -23.52
C ALA A 301 -28.09 -12.59 -24.01
N THR A 302 -26.81 -12.80 -24.33
CA THR A 302 -26.27 -14.08 -24.79
C THR A 302 -26.06 -15.08 -23.66
N PHE A 303 -26.01 -14.60 -22.41
CA PHE A 303 -25.77 -15.37 -21.19
C PHE A 303 -26.66 -14.86 -20.04
N CYS A 304 -26.94 -15.75 -19.09
CA CYS A 304 -27.71 -15.43 -17.90
C CYS A 304 -26.78 -15.15 -16.73
N LEU A 305 -26.77 -13.91 -16.24
CA LEU A 305 -25.95 -13.48 -15.12
C LEU A 305 -26.18 -14.34 -13.86
N ASP A 306 -27.42 -14.75 -13.59
CA ASP A 306 -27.72 -15.63 -12.45
C ASP A 306 -27.13 -17.04 -12.62
N CYS A 307 -27.01 -17.53 -13.85
CA CYS A 307 -26.40 -18.83 -14.12
C CYS A 307 -24.87 -18.78 -14.05
N GLU A 308 -24.26 -17.69 -14.52
CA GLU A 308 -22.80 -17.50 -14.39
C GLU A 308 -22.38 -17.29 -12.94
N LYS A 309 -23.18 -16.53 -12.17
CA LYS A 309 -23.00 -16.41 -10.72
C LYS A 309 -23.06 -17.77 -10.05
N GLN A 310 -24.04 -18.60 -10.40
CA GLN A 310 -24.16 -19.94 -9.85
C GLN A 310 -22.95 -20.84 -10.19
N ASP A 311 -22.47 -20.80 -11.43
CA ASP A 311 -21.32 -21.61 -11.85
C ASP A 311 -20.02 -21.18 -11.10
N GLU A 312 -19.83 -19.88 -10.83
CA GLU A 312 -18.71 -19.39 -9.99
C GLU A 312 -18.89 -19.74 -8.50
N ILE A 313 -20.11 -19.65 -7.96
CA ILE A 313 -20.40 -20.08 -6.58
C ILE A 313 -20.08 -21.56 -6.40
N GLU A 314 -20.46 -22.41 -7.35
CA GLU A 314 -20.15 -23.85 -7.31
C GLU A 314 -18.63 -24.13 -7.33
N LYS A 315 -17.89 -23.37 -8.15
CA LYS A 315 -16.43 -23.45 -8.21
C LYS A 315 -15.76 -23.01 -6.91
N LEU A 316 -16.17 -21.88 -6.33
CA LEU A 316 -15.69 -21.40 -5.03
C LEU A 316 -16.03 -22.38 -3.91
N THR A 317 -17.26 -22.91 -3.90
CA THR A 317 -17.71 -23.92 -2.93
C THR A 317 -16.79 -25.15 -2.96
N SER A 318 -16.47 -25.67 -4.15
CA SER A 318 -15.56 -26.82 -4.29
C SER A 318 -14.16 -26.53 -3.79
N GLN A 319 -13.66 -25.30 -3.95
CA GLN A 319 -12.34 -24.90 -3.45
C GLN A 319 -12.32 -24.79 -1.93
N ILE A 320 -13.37 -24.20 -1.33
CA ILE A 320 -13.51 -24.04 0.12
C ILE A 320 -13.61 -25.41 0.80
N GLN A 321 -14.41 -26.34 0.26
CA GLN A 321 -14.53 -27.70 0.81
C GLN A 321 -13.21 -28.47 0.84
N GLY A 322 -12.30 -28.17 -0.09
CA GLY A 322 -10.96 -28.76 -0.17
C GLY A 322 -9.96 -28.21 0.85
N ILE A 323 -10.32 -27.17 1.61
CA ILE A 323 -9.44 -26.58 2.62
C ILE A 323 -9.34 -27.51 3.83
N THR A 324 -8.11 -27.87 4.21
CA THR A 324 -7.83 -28.63 5.43
C THR A 324 -7.54 -27.75 6.64
N GLU A 325 -7.07 -26.51 6.43
CA GLU A 325 -6.70 -25.53 7.46
C GLU A 325 -7.11 -24.09 7.08
N SER A 326 -6.18 -23.13 7.02
CA SER A 326 -6.46 -21.76 6.54
C SER A 326 -5.85 -21.51 5.16
N LYS A 327 -6.55 -20.77 4.29
CA LYS A 327 -6.07 -20.44 2.94
C LYS A 327 -6.67 -19.14 2.44
N ILE A 328 -5.91 -18.38 1.63
CA ILE A 328 -6.43 -17.20 0.94
C ILE A 328 -7.11 -17.62 -0.38
N LEU A 329 -8.36 -17.20 -0.57
CA LEU A 329 -9.15 -17.39 -1.78
C LEU A 329 -9.81 -16.06 -2.17
N SER A 330 -9.53 -15.57 -3.38
CA SER A 330 -10.15 -14.38 -3.97
C SER A 330 -10.15 -13.13 -3.05
N GLY A 331 -9.05 -12.91 -2.33
CA GLY A 331 -8.92 -11.77 -1.40
C GLY A 331 -9.55 -12.00 -0.02
N TYR A 332 -9.96 -13.22 0.32
CA TYR A 332 -10.44 -13.60 1.65
C TYR A 332 -9.54 -14.68 2.26
N LYS A 333 -9.24 -14.57 3.56
CA LYS A 333 -8.61 -15.65 4.32
C LYS A 333 -9.71 -16.53 4.91
N ILE A 334 -9.77 -17.78 4.46
CA ILE A 334 -10.80 -18.75 4.84
C ILE A 334 -10.21 -19.75 5.84
N PHE A 335 -10.89 -20.00 6.94
CA PHE A 335 -10.56 -20.96 7.97
C PHE A 335 -11.60 -22.05 8.02
N ARG A 336 -11.17 -23.32 8.11
CA ARG A 336 -12.08 -24.42 8.42
C ARG A 336 -12.22 -24.59 9.92
N ILE A 337 -13.41 -24.33 10.47
CA ILE A 337 -13.70 -24.47 11.90
C ILE A 337 -14.06 -25.93 12.22
N SER A 338 -14.82 -26.57 11.34
CA SER A 338 -15.30 -27.94 11.51
C SER A 338 -15.38 -28.69 10.16
N PRO A 339 -15.76 -29.98 10.11
CA PRO A 339 -15.93 -30.68 8.85
C PRO A 339 -16.91 -30.03 7.87
N THR A 340 -17.82 -29.17 8.34
CA THR A 340 -18.87 -28.54 7.51
C THR A 340 -18.90 -27.01 7.60
N GLU A 341 -18.23 -26.40 8.57
CA GLU A 341 -18.29 -24.95 8.82
C GLU A 341 -16.96 -24.25 8.54
N PHE A 342 -17.07 -23.05 8.01
CA PHE A 342 -15.97 -22.22 7.56
C PHE A 342 -16.17 -20.77 8.02
N GLU A 343 -15.05 -20.09 8.27
CA GLU A 343 -14.99 -18.67 8.56
C GLU A 343 -14.23 -17.97 7.45
N ALA A 344 -14.73 -16.82 6.98
CA ALA A 344 -14.08 -16.03 5.96
C ALA A 344 -13.81 -14.62 6.48
N TYR A 345 -12.60 -14.14 6.28
CA TYR A 345 -12.20 -12.77 6.61
C TYR A 345 -11.71 -12.07 5.36
N LYS A 346 -12.25 -10.89 5.08
CA LYS A 346 -11.79 -10.08 3.95
C LYS A 346 -10.36 -9.62 4.23
N VAL A 347 -9.46 -9.90 3.30
CA VAL A 347 -8.12 -9.35 3.31
C VAL A 347 -8.25 -7.97 2.67
N GLU A 348 -8.75 -7.00 3.42
CA GLU A 348 -8.69 -5.61 2.98
C GLU A 348 -7.22 -5.18 2.91
N ASN A 349 -6.90 -4.30 1.96
CA ASN A 349 -5.55 -3.74 1.82
C ASN A 349 -5.05 -3.34 3.22
N LEU A 350 -3.99 -4.03 3.67
CA LEU A 350 -3.42 -3.91 5.01
C LEU A 350 -2.87 -2.49 5.22
N GLU A 351 -3.72 -1.62 5.74
CA GLU A 351 -3.39 -0.57 6.72
C GLU A 351 -4.10 -0.96 8.01
N GLU A 352 -3.65 -0.65 9.22
CA GLU A 352 -2.37 -0.28 9.82
C GLU A 352 -2.71 -0.36 11.32
N ASP A 353 -1.88 -1.00 12.13
CA ASP A 353 -1.98 -1.04 13.60
C ASP A 353 -3.29 -1.61 14.19
N ASP A 354 -3.38 -2.94 14.25
CA ASP A 354 -3.45 -3.58 15.57
C ASP A 354 -2.92 -5.02 15.48
N GLU A 355 -2.29 -5.42 16.58
CA GLU A 355 -2.14 -6.79 17.04
C GLU A 355 -3.24 -7.69 16.45
N GLY A 356 -2.89 -8.70 15.62
CA GLY A 356 -3.91 -9.44 14.85
C GLY A 356 -5.01 -10.07 15.72
N PRO A 357 -6.15 -10.55 15.15
CA PRO A 357 -6.54 -10.57 13.74
C PRO A 357 -7.94 -9.97 13.44
N TYR A 358 -8.12 -9.54 12.18
CA TYR A 358 -9.39 -9.31 11.44
C TYR A 358 -10.12 -7.96 11.59
N SER A 359 -10.24 -7.25 10.46
CA SER A 359 -11.23 -6.17 10.28
C SER A 359 -12.59 -6.74 9.87
N TYR A 360 -13.65 -6.04 10.28
CA TYR A 360 -15.09 -6.39 10.32
C TYR A 360 -15.73 -6.97 9.03
N CYS A 361 -15.35 -8.18 8.64
CA CYS A 361 -16.07 -8.99 7.65
C CYS A 361 -16.15 -10.45 8.12
N ASP A 362 -16.68 -10.69 9.32
CA ASP A 362 -16.81 -12.03 9.88
C ASP A 362 -18.02 -12.72 9.27
N TRP A 363 -17.81 -13.53 8.25
CA TRP A 363 -18.86 -14.40 7.73
C TRP A 363 -18.57 -15.85 8.11
N ASN A 364 -19.50 -16.46 8.86
CA ASN A 364 -19.42 -17.86 9.31
C ASN A 364 -20.64 -18.62 8.79
N GLY A 365 -20.38 -19.78 8.18
CA GLY A 365 -21.39 -20.76 7.82
C GLY A 365 -20.82 -21.83 6.91
N ASP A 366 -21.67 -22.45 6.09
CA ASP A 366 -21.20 -23.54 5.25
C ASP A 366 -20.38 -23.05 4.04
N ALA A 367 -19.69 -23.97 3.36
CA ALA A 367 -18.84 -23.62 2.22
C ALA A 367 -19.59 -22.92 1.07
N HIS A 368 -20.90 -23.21 0.92
CA HIS A 368 -21.72 -22.64 -0.14
C HIS A 368 -22.13 -21.21 0.20
N GLU A 369 -22.54 -20.98 1.44
CA GLU A 369 -22.90 -19.66 1.94
C GLU A 369 -21.67 -18.72 2.00
N VAL A 370 -20.47 -19.22 2.34
CA VAL A 370 -19.21 -18.44 2.22
C VAL A 370 -18.95 -18.05 0.76
N ALA A 371 -19.11 -19.00 -0.17
CA ALA A 371 -18.86 -18.78 -1.59
C ALA A 371 -19.81 -17.73 -2.18
N ASP A 372 -21.09 -17.80 -1.80
CA ASP A 372 -22.11 -16.82 -2.19
C ASP A 372 -21.78 -15.42 -1.66
N TYR A 373 -21.36 -15.31 -0.39
CA TYR A 373 -20.92 -14.05 0.20
C TYR A 373 -19.73 -13.43 -0.56
N ILE A 374 -18.67 -14.21 -0.80
CA ILE A 374 -17.47 -13.74 -1.54
C ILE A 374 -17.85 -13.28 -2.95
N GLN A 375 -18.67 -14.07 -3.65
CA GLN A 375 -19.10 -13.73 -5.00
C GLN A 375 -20.00 -12.48 -5.02
N GLY A 376 -20.88 -12.34 -4.03
CA GLY A 376 -21.70 -11.16 -3.82
C GLY A 376 -20.87 -9.88 -3.70
N VAL A 377 -19.82 -9.90 -2.86
CA VAL A 377 -18.93 -8.75 -2.67
C VAL A 377 -18.12 -8.44 -3.94
N ILE A 378 -17.54 -9.47 -4.57
CA ILE A 378 -16.78 -9.29 -5.83
C ILE A 378 -17.66 -8.67 -6.91
N THR A 379 -18.90 -9.14 -7.04
CA THR A 379 -19.83 -8.63 -8.06
C THR A 379 -20.38 -7.24 -7.73
N SER A 380 -20.60 -6.90 -6.46
CA SER A 380 -21.03 -5.56 -6.07
C SER A 380 -19.96 -4.50 -6.31
N ASP A 381 -18.68 -4.85 -6.17
CA ASP A 381 -17.56 -3.94 -6.46
C ASP A 381 -17.35 -3.73 -7.97
N MET A 382 -17.79 -4.67 -8.81
CA MET A 382 -17.67 -4.62 -10.27
C MET A 382 -18.76 -3.78 -10.97
N ASP A 383 -19.86 -3.42 -10.30
CA ASP A 383 -21.01 -2.74 -10.92
C ASP A 383 -20.83 -1.23 -11.19
N SER A 384 -19.59 -0.70 -11.15
CA SER A 384 -19.29 0.71 -11.45
C SER A 384 -18.56 0.94 -12.81
N GLY A 385 -19.08 0.32 -13.87
CA GLY A 385 -18.95 0.79 -15.26
C GLY A 385 -17.86 0.14 -16.13
N GLN A 386 -18.28 -0.54 -17.20
CA GLN A 386 -17.41 -1.10 -18.25
C GLN A 386 -17.01 -0.04 -19.30
N HIS A 387 -15.74 -0.05 -19.73
CA HIS A 387 -15.23 0.71 -20.90
C HIS A 387 -14.85 -0.24 -22.03
N VAL A 388 -14.86 0.25 -23.28
CA VAL A 388 -14.52 -0.54 -24.48
C VAL A 388 -13.34 0.09 -25.21
N CYS A 389 -12.35 -0.72 -25.61
CA CYS A 389 -11.16 -0.28 -26.34
C CYS A 389 -11.53 0.31 -27.69
N SER A 390 -11.10 1.54 -27.99
CA SER A 390 -11.35 2.18 -29.28
C SER A 390 -10.61 1.55 -30.46
N GLY A 391 -9.58 0.72 -30.22
CA GLY A 391 -8.79 0.05 -31.25
C GLY A 391 -9.29 -1.33 -31.65
N CYS A 392 -9.79 -2.12 -30.70
CA CYS A 392 -10.19 -3.52 -30.95
C CYS A 392 -11.57 -3.89 -30.39
N GLU A 393 -12.31 -2.94 -29.81
CA GLU A 393 -13.65 -3.15 -29.22
C GLU A 393 -13.71 -4.18 -28.08
N ALA A 394 -12.57 -4.60 -27.53
CA ALA A 394 -12.52 -5.44 -26.34
C ALA A 394 -12.89 -4.63 -25.08
N PRO A 395 -13.62 -5.21 -24.11
CA PRO A 395 -13.85 -4.57 -22.82
C PRO A 395 -12.51 -4.37 -22.09
N ILE A 396 -12.27 -3.16 -21.56
CA ILE A 396 -11.08 -2.81 -20.78
C ILE A 396 -11.51 -2.60 -19.32
N ASN A 397 -10.83 -3.26 -18.38
CA ASN A 397 -11.01 -2.97 -16.96
C ASN A 397 -10.41 -1.60 -16.63
N ARG A 398 -11.07 -0.78 -15.80
CA ARG A 398 -10.69 0.62 -15.57
C ARG A 398 -9.26 0.84 -15.01
N ASN A 399 -8.59 -0.23 -14.57
CA ASN A 399 -7.22 -0.20 -14.04
C ASN A 399 -6.15 -0.66 -15.06
N GLU A 400 -6.56 -1.08 -16.27
CA GLU A 400 -5.65 -1.42 -17.35
C GLU A 400 -5.35 -0.14 -18.16
N THR A 401 -4.13 0.38 -18.03
CA THR A 401 -3.63 1.51 -18.84
C THR A 401 -3.34 1.12 -20.29
N ILE A 402 -3.32 -0.19 -20.58
CA ILE A 402 -2.99 -0.77 -21.87
C ILE A 402 -4.07 -1.82 -22.18
N CYS A 403 -4.72 -1.70 -23.34
CA CYS A 403 -5.61 -2.77 -23.80
C CYS A 403 -4.76 -4.00 -24.12
N MET A 404 -4.90 -5.06 -23.33
CA MET A 404 -4.14 -6.31 -23.50
C MET A 404 -4.29 -6.86 -24.92
N GLY A 405 -5.50 -6.83 -25.50
CA GLY A 405 -5.70 -7.25 -26.89
C GLY A 405 -4.96 -6.41 -27.94
N CYS A 406 -4.72 -5.12 -27.70
CA CYS A 406 -3.91 -4.29 -28.61
C CYS A 406 -2.41 -4.52 -28.39
N TYR A 407 -1.96 -4.66 -27.15
CA TYR A 407 -0.56 -4.91 -26.80
C TYR A 407 -0.07 -6.28 -27.26
N GLU A 408 -0.88 -7.32 -27.06
CA GLU A 408 -0.60 -8.67 -27.55
C GLU A 408 -0.47 -8.68 -29.06
N ASN A 409 -1.34 -7.96 -29.78
CA ASN A 409 -1.26 -7.86 -31.24
C ASN A 409 0.02 -7.14 -31.71
N GLU A 410 0.42 -6.03 -31.08
CA GLU A 410 1.66 -5.33 -31.46
C GLU A 410 2.91 -6.19 -31.25
N GLU A 411 3.02 -6.91 -30.12
CA GLU A 411 4.18 -7.79 -29.88
C GLU A 411 4.13 -9.07 -30.75
N ILE A 412 2.95 -9.63 -31.02
CA ILE A 412 2.78 -10.74 -31.96
C ILE A 412 3.18 -10.32 -33.38
N GLU A 413 2.83 -9.11 -33.84
CA GLU A 413 3.25 -8.60 -35.16
C GLU A 413 4.78 -8.42 -35.26
N LYS A 414 5.40 -7.95 -34.17
CA LYS A 414 6.86 -7.81 -34.07
C LYS A 414 7.57 -9.16 -34.07
N ILE A 415 7.06 -10.16 -33.36
CA ILE A 415 7.56 -11.54 -33.39
C ILE A 415 7.36 -12.16 -34.78
N THR A 416 6.17 -11.99 -35.37
CA THR A 416 5.86 -12.44 -36.74
C THR A 416 6.87 -11.89 -37.73
N SER A 417 7.18 -10.60 -37.66
CA SER A 417 8.16 -9.92 -38.52
C SER A 417 9.58 -10.47 -38.37
N GLN A 418 9.96 -10.94 -37.18
CA GLN A 418 11.25 -11.59 -36.95
C GLN A 418 11.28 -13.01 -37.52
N ILE A 419 10.21 -13.80 -37.32
CA ILE A 419 10.09 -15.17 -37.83
C ILE A 419 10.11 -15.20 -39.36
N ILE A 420 9.49 -14.22 -40.03
CA ILE A 420 9.49 -14.14 -41.50
C ILE A 420 10.92 -14.04 -42.06
N LYS A 421 11.83 -13.35 -41.36
CA LYS A 421 13.22 -13.13 -41.78
C LYS A 421 14.11 -14.39 -41.65
N ILE A 422 13.65 -15.43 -40.97
CA ILE A 422 14.41 -16.68 -40.78
C ILE A 422 14.41 -17.48 -42.08
N THR A 423 15.59 -17.74 -42.67
CA THR A 423 15.73 -18.58 -43.87
C THR A 423 15.94 -20.05 -43.55
N ASN A 424 16.72 -20.36 -42.50
CA ASN A 424 17.02 -21.73 -42.04
C ASN A 424 16.74 -21.87 -40.53
N SER A 425 17.45 -21.13 -39.68
CA SER A 425 17.22 -21.10 -38.23
C SER A 425 17.60 -19.73 -37.63
N GLY A 426 16.96 -19.34 -36.53
CA GLY A 426 17.23 -18.10 -35.80
C GLY A 426 16.63 -18.11 -34.40
N ILE A 427 17.03 -17.15 -33.56
CA ILE A 427 16.49 -16.97 -32.20
C ILE A 427 15.46 -15.83 -32.23
N VAL A 428 14.29 -16.04 -31.64
CA VAL A 428 13.22 -15.04 -31.50
C VAL A 428 12.63 -15.19 -30.10
N SER A 429 12.68 -14.12 -29.29
CA SER A 429 12.23 -14.12 -27.89
C SER A 429 12.74 -15.36 -27.13
N ASP A 430 14.05 -15.58 -27.21
CA ASP A 430 14.79 -16.69 -26.58
C ASP A 430 14.46 -18.12 -27.05
N ALA A 431 13.46 -18.30 -27.91
CA ALA A 431 13.20 -19.56 -28.59
C ALA A 431 14.08 -19.71 -29.84
N MET A 432 14.70 -20.88 -30.01
CA MET A 432 15.34 -21.24 -31.28
C MET A 432 14.26 -21.75 -32.25
N ILE A 433 14.12 -21.09 -33.39
CA ILE A 433 13.16 -21.42 -34.43
C ILE A 433 13.91 -21.90 -35.67
N LYS A 434 13.51 -23.06 -36.19
CA LYS A 434 14.03 -23.64 -37.43
C LYS A 434 12.92 -23.78 -38.45
N ARG A 435 13.11 -23.19 -39.62
CA ARG A 435 12.17 -23.29 -40.74
C ARG A 435 12.45 -24.58 -41.50
N ILE A 436 11.45 -25.46 -41.59
CA ILE A 436 11.53 -26.75 -42.30
C ILE A 436 11.00 -26.59 -43.72
N SER A 437 9.92 -25.85 -43.88
CA SER A 437 9.33 -25.48 -45.19
C SER A 437 8.69 -24.10 -45.12
N SER A 438 8.00 -23.67 -46.17
CA SER A 438 7.26 -22.38 -46.16
C SER A 438 6.10 -22.33 -45.16
N THR A 439 5.69 -23.47 -44.63
CA THR A 439 4.51 -23.62 -43.75
C THR A 439 4.79 -24.48 -42.51
N GLU A 440 6.03 -24.92 -42.31
CA GLU A 440 6.40 -25.80 -41.19
C GLU A 440 7.63 -25.28 -40.47
N PHE A 441 7.53 -25.23 -39.14
CA PHE A 441 8.53 -24.70 -38.23
C PHE A 441 8.73 -25.67 -37.07
N GLU A 442 9.98 -25.81 -36.63
CA GLU A 442 10.33 -26.43 -35.35
C GLU A 442 10.72 -25.32 -34.37
N VAL A 443 10.04 -25.27 -33.23
CA VAL A 443 10.34 -24.35 -32.11
C VAL A 443 10.97 -25.18 -31.00
N TYR A 444 12.18 -24.79 -30.60
CA TYR A 444 12.99 -25.50 -29.62
C TYR A 444 13.01 -24.72 -28.31
N ASN A 445 12.82 -25.44 -27.20
CA ASN A 445 13.17 -24.98 -25.86
C ASN A 445 14.06 -25.97 -25.13
N ASP A 446 14.50 -25.57 -23.94
CA ASP A 446 15.43 -26.32 -23.11
C ASP A 446 14.97 -27.75 -22.76
N GLN A 447 13.68 -28.08 -22.97
CA GLN A 447 13.08 -29.35 -22.57
C GLN A 447 12.28 -30.08 -23.67
N HIS A 448 11.87 -29.41 -24.75
CA HIS A 448 10.91 -29.93 -25.74
C HIS A 448 11.12 -29.32 -27.14
N VAL A 449 10.75 -30.09 -28.17
CA VAL A 449 10.66 -29.63 -29.57
C VAL A 449 9.20 -29.64 -29.99
N CYS A 450 8.67 -28.47 -30.32
CA CYS A 450 7.32 -28.36 -30.88
C CYS A 450 7.39 -28.23 -32.41
N LYS A 451 6.65 -29.09 -33.12
CA LYS A 451 6.46 -28.99 -34.57
C LYS A 451 5.16 -28.26 -34.85
N CYS A 452 5.28 -27.04 -35.35
CA CYS A 452 4.14 -26.23 -35.75
C CYS A 452 4.00 -26.28 -37.28
N SER A 453 2.81 -26.66 -37.75
CA SER A 453 2.42 -26.52 -39.15
C SER A 453 1.33 -25.45 -39.22
N GLY A 454 1.52 -24.44 -40.06
CA GLY A 454 0.56 -23.35 -40.18
C GLY A 454 1.14 -22.01 -40.62
N ASP A 455 0.25 -21.02 -40.59
CA ASP A 455 0.56 -19.61 -40.84
C ASP A 455 1.58 -19.09 -39.81
N VAL A 456 2.51 -18.25 -40.26
CA VAL A 456 3.60 -17.69 -39.46
C VAL A 456 3.06 -16.96 -38.22
N GLN A 457 1.87 -16.37 -38.33
CA GLN A 457 1.19 -15.72 -37.20
C GLN A 457 0.89 -16.69 -36.05
N LYS A 458 0.49 -17.94 -36.32
CA LYS A 458 0.27 -18.96 -35.28
C LYS A 458 1.58 -19.40 -34.62
N VAL A 459 2.67 -19.40 -35.37
CA VAL A 459 4.00 -19.66 -34.82
C VAL A 459 4.44 -18.51 -33.92
N ALA A 460 4.14 -17.26 -34.31
CA ALA A 460 4.40 -16.08 -33.49
C ALA A 460 3.57 -16.05 -32.20
N GLU A 461 2.28 -16.37 -32.27
CA GLU A 461 1.41 -16.55 -31.10
C GLU A 461 1.99 -17.62 -30.16
N TYR A 462 2.38 -18.78 -30.69
CA TYR A 462 3.00 -19.83 -29.89
C TYR A 462 4.31 -19.37 -29.23
N VAL A 463 5.15 -18.62 -29.96
CA VAL A 463 6.40 -18.10 -29.41
C VAL A 463 6.12 -17.06 -28.32
N TYR A 464 5.16 -16.15 -28.55
CA TYR A 464 4.75 -15.13 -27.59
C TYR A 464 4.21 -15.72 -26.28
N PHE A 465 3.28 -16.67 -26.36
CA PHE A 465 2.62 -17.22 -25.17
C PHE A 465 3.50 -18.16 -24.35
N PHE A 466 4.45 -18.86 -24.99
CA PHE A 466 5.26 -19.89 -24.31
C PHE A 466 6.71 -19.48 -24.05
N TYR A 467 7.16 -18.35 -24.62
CA TYR A 467 8.48 -17.76 -24.37
C TYR A 467 8.37 -16.24 -24.12
N PRO A 468 7.57 -15.81 -23.13
CA PRO A 468 7.52 -14.41 -22.76
C PRO A 468 8.80 -14.03 -21.98
N TYR A 469 9.77 -13.51 -22.72
CA TYR A 469 11.03 -12.88 -22.27
C TYR A 469 12.03 -13.75 -21.51
#